data_AF-A0A424YY07-F1
#
_entry.id   AF-A0A424YY07-F1
#
_cell.length_a   1.000
_cell.length_b   1.000
_cell.length_c   1.000
_cell.angle_alpha   90.00
_cell.angle_beta   90.00
_cell.angle_gamma   90.00
#
_symmetry.space_group_name_H-M   'P 1'
#
loop_
_entity.id
_entity.type
_entity.pdbx_description
1 polymer ?
#
loop_
_entity_poly.entity_id
_entity_poly.type
_entity_poly.pdbx_seq_one_letter_code
_entity_poly.pdbx_strand_id
1 'polypeptide(L)'
;DFSTQTSVSIDSINIQEGAKVSGQEAGIKISQSNQFKNNNGSKKDNTVGQIIVAGEVKGGSEGGIVNEGTIKASENKSSSKSRTRRSLEDSSNQQSEEESKAAIIVEETAKITSSNGKAGIINKDKGKIEGDIISKSSSEISLENQGSVKGNISNTGDGSLMFKNSSTLTGNISNSGSGSLMIENKNNNGSNTSTISGSIMNTNSGNLMLDNSATISGSITNSGNGNLSLTNQENATISGGITNSGSGTLMLNNSGSIGTNTLIKVILIWMNLMILTILLVE
;
A
#
# COMPACT_ATOMS: atom_id res chain seq x y z
N ASP A 1 4.55 -25.54 35.83
CA ASP A 1 5.27 -24.50 35.07
C ASP A 1 4.43 -24.17 33.83
N PHE A 2 3.62 -23.10 33.89
CA PHE A 2 2.68 -22.68 32.84
C PHE A 2 3.09 -21.31 32.28
N SER A 3 4.39 -21.09 32.09
CA SER A 3 4.97 -19.78 31.77
C SER A 3 5.28 -19.55 30.29
N THR A 4 4.90 -20.46 29.38
CA THR A 4 5.03 -20.23 27.94
C THR A 4 3.85 -19.41 27.40
N GLN A 5 3.72 -18.17 27.89
CA GLN A 5 2.56 -17.29 27.67
C GLN A 5 2.77 -16.39 26.44
N THR A 6 1.94 -16.58 25.41
CA THR A 6 2.17 -16.08 24.05
C THR A 6 1.14 -15.03 23.61
N SER A 7 1.58 -14.09 22.75
CA SER A 7 0.69 -13.27 21.92
C SER A 7 -0.18 -14.18 21.06
N VAL A 8 -1.38 -13.73 20.67
CA VAL A 8 -2.17 -14.49 19.71
C VAL A 8 -1.50 -14.39 18.35
N SER A 9 -1.23 -15.55 17.74
CA SER A 9 -0.74 -15.66 16.37
C SER A 9 -1.77 -16.44 15.57
N ILE A 10 -2.30 -15.80 14.52
CA ILE A 10 -3.18 -16.44 13.54
C ILE A 10 -2.35 -16.61 12.27
N ASP A 11 -2.36 -17.82 11.71
CA ASP A 11 -1.61 -18.11 10.48
C ASP A 11 -2.17 -17.35 9.29
N SER A 12 -3.48 -17.47 9.05
CA SER A 12 -4.16 -16.71 8.00
C SER A 12 -5.63 -16.45 8.30
N ILE A 13 -6.19 -15.44 7.64
CA ILE A 13 -7.62 -15.14 7.60
C ILE A 13 -8.04 -15.14 6.13
N ASN A 14 -8.98 -16.01 5.76
CA ASN A 14 -9.49 -16.11 4.39
C ASN A 14 -11.00 -15.85 4.36
N ILE A 15 -11.41 -14.74 3.74
CA ILE A 15 -12.81 -14.34 3.57
C ILE A 15 -13.25 -14.70 2.16
N GLN A 16 -13.97 -15.81 2.03
CA GLN A 16 -14.39 -16.36 0.74
C GLN A 16 -15.38 -15.44 0.00
N GLU A 17 -15.50 -15.65 -1.31
CA GLU A 17 -16.52 -14.97 -2.13
C GLU A 17 -17.92 -15.16 -1.54
N GLY A 18 -18.72 -14.10 -1.56
CA GLY A 18 -20.06 -14.07 -0.97
C GLY A 18 -20.10 -13.99 0.56
N ALA A 19 -18.99 -14.25 1.27
CA ALA A 19 -18.92 -14.07 2.71
C ALA A 19 -18.99 -12.57 3.08
N LYS A 20 -19.63 -12.27 4.21
CA LYS A 20 -19.75 -10.92 4.75
C LYS A 20 -19.26 -10.88 6.18
N VAL A 21 -18.24 -10.06 6.43
CA VAL A 21 -17.74 -9.77 7.77
C VAL A 21 -18.04 -8.31 8.09
N SER A 22 -18.77 -8.06 9.18
CA SER A 22 -19.13 -6.70 9.58
C SER A 22 -19.00 -6.51 11.09
N GLY A 23 -18.59 -5.32 11.50
CA GLY A 23 -18.56 -4.92 12.92
C GLY A 23 -18.94 -3.47 13.12
N GLN A 24 -19.34 -3.13 14.36
CA GLN A 24 -19.76 -1.77 14.73
C GLN A 24 -18.59 -0.77 14.71
N GLU A 25 -17.38 -1.22 15.02
CA GLU A 25 -16.15 -0.44 14.90
C GLU A 25 -15.41 -0.86 13.63
N ALA A 26 -14.76 -2.03 13.68
CA ALA A 26 -14.06 -2.64 12.56
C ALA A 26 -14.70 -3.97 12.15
N GLY A 27 -14.61 -4.32 10.87
CA GLY A 27 -14.96 -5.67 10.41
C GLY A 27 -13.98 -6.71 10.96
N ILE A 28 -12.69 -6.40 10.87
CA ILE A 28 -11.58 -7.19 11.43
C ILE A 28 -10.68 -6.24 12.22
N LYS A 29 -10.42 -6.54 13.50
CA LYS A 29 -9.53 -5.76 14.37
C LYS A 29 -8.36 -6.60 14.87
N ILE A 30 -7.15 -6.15 14.59
CA ILE A 30 -5.90 -6.80 15.03
C ILE A 30 -5.29 -5.87 16.07
N SER A 31 -5.65 -6.06 17.33
CA SER A 31 -5.21 -5.20 18.43
C SER A 31 -3.84 -5.61 18.99
N GLN A 32 -3.21 -4.74 19.78
CA GLN A 32 -2.13 -5.18 20.67
C GLN A 32 -2.69 -5.92 21.90
N SER A 33 -1.90 -6.83 22.47
CA SER A 33 -2.31 -7.57 23.67
C SER A 33 -2.43 -6.64 24.87
N ASN A 34 -3.65 -6.52 25.41
CA ASN A 34 -3.92 -5.75 26.62
C ASN A 34 -3.47 -6.44 27.90
N GLN A 35 -3.24 -7.76 27.86
CA GLN A 35 -2.86 -8.55 29.02
C GLN A 35 -1.34 -8.72 29.15
N PHE A 36 -0.58 -8.62 28.06
CA PHE A 36 0.84 -8.94 28.06
C PHE A 36 1.69 -7.76 27.59
N LYS A 37 2.60 -7.33 28.47
CA LYS A 37 3.59 -6.28 28.20
C LYS A 37 4.96 -6.91 27.99
N ASN A 38 5.76 -6.35 27.09
CA ASN A 38 7.18 -6.66 26.93
C ASN A 38 7.97 -6.19 28.16
N ASN A 39 9.27 -6.53 28.21
CA ASN A 39 10.15 -6.16 29.32
C ASN A 39 10.24 -4.65 29.58
N ASN A 40 9.85 -3.82 28.60
CA ASN A 40 9.79 -2.37 28.70
C ASN A 40 8.36 -1.85 29.03
N GLY A 41 7.45 -2.71 29.46
CA GLY A 41 6.08 -2.34 29.81
C GLY A 41 5.14 -2.03 28.62
N SER A 42 5.60 -2.22 27.38
CA SER A 42 4.79 -1.98 26.16
C SER A 42 3.97 -3.21 25.80
N LYS A 43 2.72 -3.06 25.32
CA LYS A 43 1.88 -4.20 24.92
C LYS A 43 2.57 -5.06 23.84
N LYS A 44 2.36 -6.37 23.87
CA LYS A 44 2.88 -7.31 22.86
C LYS A 44 1.97 -7.30 21.62
N ASP A 45 2.55 -7.33 20.43
CA ASP A 45 1.78 -7.33 19.18
C ASP A 45 1.09 -8.69 18.99
N ASN A 46 -0.23 -8.68 18.76
CA ASN A 46 -0.86 -9.85 18.14
C ASN A 46 -0.42 -9.91 16.68
N THR A 47 -0.24 -11.12 16.17
CA THR A 47 0.26 -11.34 14.81
C THR A 47 -0.78 -12.07 13.99
N VAL A 48 -1.04 -11.57 12.80
CA VAL A 48 -1.70 -12.33 11.74
C VAL A 48 -0.65 -12.55 10.66
N GLY A 49 -0.60 -13.73 10.06
CA GLY A 49 0.09 -13.91 8.78
C GLY A 49 -0.72 -13.23 7.69
N GLN A 50 -1.19 -13.99 6.71
CA GLN A 50 -1.84 -13.44 5.53
C GLN A 50 -3.35 -13.20 5.73
N ILE A 51 -3.87 -12.10 5.19
CA ILE A 51 -5.31 -11.84 5.07
C ILE A 51 -5.67 -11.86 3.59
N ILE A 52 -6.59 -12.73 3.21
CA ILE A 52 -7.13 -12.82 1.85
C ILE A 52 -8.62 -12.45 1.91
N VAL A 53 -9.03 -11.51 1.09
CA VAL A 53 -10.42 -11.05 1.02
C VAL A 53 -10.94 -11.24 -0.40
N ALA A 54 -11.86 -12.16 -0.58
CA ALA A 54 -12.67 -12.37 -1.80
C ALA A 54 -14.14 -11.92 -1.61
N GLY A 55 -14.62 -11.88 -0.36
CA GLY A 55 -15.95 -11.40 0.01
C GLY A 55 -16.01 -9.90 0.38
N GLU A 56 -16.93 -9.56 1.28
CA GLU A 56 -17.15 -8.20 1.79
C GLU A 56 -16.67 -8.10 3.25
N VAL A 57 -15.85 -7.09 3.53
CA VAL A 57 -15.45 -6.71 4.90
C VAL A 57 -15.87 -5.26 5.15
N LYS A 58 -16.71 -5.04 6.15
CA LYS A 58 -17.29 -3.73 6.44
C LYS A 58 -17.10 -3.31 7.89
N GLY A 59 -16.44 -2.16 8.08
CA GLY A 59 -16.37 -1.45 9.36
C GLY A 59 -17.57 -0.53 9.58
N GLY A 60 -17.82 -0.20 10.84
CA GLY A 60 -18.78 0.82 11.22
C GLY A 60 -18.05 2.14 11.44
N SER A 61 -17.66 2.42 12.69
CA SER A 61 -16.99 3.67 13.07
C SER A 61 -15.50 3.75 12.72
N GLU A 62 -14.84 2.62 12.47
CA GLU A 62 -13.45 2.53 12.02
C GLU A 62 -13.39 1.97 10.58
N GLY A 63 -12.33 1.24 10.22
CA GLY A 63 -12.14 0.64 8.89
C GLY A 63 -12.71 -0.78 8.76
N GLY A 64 -12.81 -1.30 7.55
CA GLY A 64 -13.09 -2.72 7.32
C GLY A 64 -12.07 -3.62 8.00
N ILE A 65 -10.78 -3.33 7.81
CA ILE A 65 -9.67 -3.95 8.51
C ILE A 65 -8.93 -2.86 9.31
N VAL A 66 -8.73 -3.08 10.60
CA VAL A 66 -8.00 -2.17 11.49
C VAL A 66 -6.85 -2.93 12.15
N ASN A 67 -5.62 -2.46 11.92
CA ASN A 67 -4.40 -3.05 12.46
C ASN A 67 -3.71 -2.13 13.45
N GLU A 68 -3.52 -2.62 14.68
CA GLU A 68 -2.64 -2.08 15.72
C GLU A 68 -1.52 -3.06 16.09
N GLY A 69 -1.59 -4.31 15.62
CA GLY A 69 -0.60 -5.37 15.83
C GLY A 69 0.33 -5.54 14.64
N THR A 70 0.62 -6.78 14.24
CA THR A 70 1.46 -7.10 13.08
C THR A 70 0.72 -7.97 12.08
N ILE A 71 0.77 -7.60 10.80
CA ILE A 71 0.35 -8.45 9.67
C ILE A 71 1.59 -8.81 8.86
N LYS A 72 1.82 -10.10 8.62
CA LYS A 72 3.00 -10.60 7.92
C LYS A 72 2.62 -11.26 6.60
N ALA A 73 3.59 -11.43 5.72
CA ALA A 73 3.44 -12.32 4.59
C ALA A 73 3.08 -13.75 5.06
N SER A 74 2.53 -14.55 4.16
CA SER A 74 2.39 -15.99 4.40
C SER A 74 3.75 -16.57 4.79
N GLU A 75 3.84 -17.30 5.90
CA GLU A 75 4.98 -18.16 6.21
C GLU A 75 4.93 -19.38 5.27
N ASN A 76 5.00 -19.16 3.95
CA ASN A 76 5.09 -20.29 3.05
C ASN A 76 6.45 -20.94 3.33
N LYS A 77 6.43 -22.15 3.92
CA LYS A 77 7.58 -22.94 4.39
C LYS A 77 8.50 -23.39 3.24
N SER A 78 8.68 -22.60 2.18
CA SER A 78 9.55 -22.92 1.05
C SER A 78 11.05 -22.80 1.39
N SER A 79 11.41 -22.27 2.57
CA SER A 79 12.79 -22.36 3.10
C SER A 79 13.11 -23.68 3.81
N SER A 80 12.14 -24.60 3.95
CA SER A 80 12.46 -25.98 4.29
C SER A 80 13.03 -26.66 3.06
N LYS A 81 14.37 -26.74 3.02
CA LYS A 81 15.21 -27.54 2.13
C LYS A 81 14.51 -28.85 1.70
N SER A 82 13.69 -28.77 0.66
CA SER A 82 12.85 -29.89 0.23
C SER A 82 13.75 -30.83 -0.55
N ARG A 83 14.09 -31.96 0.09
CA ARG A 83 14.63 -33.11 -0.63
C ARG A 83 13.55 -33.54 -1.61
N THR A 84 13.85 -33.38 -2.90
CA THR A 84 13.03 -33.74 -4.04
C THR A 84 12.43 -35.14 -3.86
N ARG A 85 11.13 -35.21 -3.58
CA ARG A 85 10.30 -36.33 -3.99
C ARG A 85 9.18 -35.76 -4.84
N ARG A 86 9.24 -36.11 -6.13
CA ARG A 86 8.18 -35.95 -7.12
C ARG A 86 6.87 -36.43 -6.52
N SER A 87 6.01 -35.52 -6.10
CA SER A 87 4.57 -35.77 -5.95
C SER A 87 3.87 -34.93 -6.99
N LEU A 88 3.01 -35.57 -7.78
CA LEU A 88 2.15 -34.93 -8.76
C LEU A 88 1.38 -33.80 -8.06
N GLU A 89 1.62 -32.56 -8.50
CA GLU A 89 1.00 -31.37 -7.94
C GLU A 89 -0.47 -31.30 -8.38
N ASP A 90 -1.34 -31.30 -7.39
CA ASP A 90 -2.74 -30.92 -7.49
C ASP A 90 -2.80 -29.47 -7.98
N SER A 91 -3.37 -29.26 -9.16
CA SER A 91 -3.27 -28.05 -9.99
C SER A 91 -4.13 -26.88 -9.49
N SER A 92 -4.70 -26.99 -8.30
CA SER A 92 -5.74 -26.09 -7.78
C SER A 92 -5.24 -25.02 -6.82
N ASN A 93 -3.94 -25.02 -6.47
CA ASN A 93 -3.42 -24.13 -5.42
C ASN A 93 -2.04 -23.52 -5.72
N GLN A 94 -1.80 -23.10 -6.96
CA GLN A 94 -0.61 -22.31 -7.30
C GLN A 94 -0.85 -20.83 -7.01
N GLN A 95 -0.73 -20.46 -5.72
CA GLN A 95 -0.58 -19.06 -5.31
C GLN A 95 0.71 -18.52 -5.93
N SER A 96 0.66 -17.34 -6.54
CA SER A 96 1.84 -16.78 -7.23
C SER A 96 2.96 -16.46 -6.22
N GLU A 97 4.22 -16.40 -6.68
CA GLU A 97 5.34 -16.00 -5.82
C GLU A 97 5.11 -14.61 -5.20
N GLU A 98 4.43 -13.71 -5.91
CA GLU A 98 4.06 -12.38 -5.42
C GLU A 98 3.02 -12.47 -4.31
N GLU A 99 1.97 -13.27 -4.50
CA GLU A 99 0.94 -13.47 -3.49
C GLU A 99 1.47 -14.14 -2.23
N SER A 100 2.51 -14.97 -2.32
CA SER A 100 3.15 -15.57 -1.14
C SER A 100 3.82 -14.52 -0.23
N LYS A 101 4.24 -13.37 -0.79
CA LYS A 101 4.83 -12.25 -0.06
C LYS A 101 3.78 -11.29 0.50
N ALA A 102 2.51 -11.46 0.14
CA ALA A 102 1.46 -10.56 0.54
C ALA A 102 1.05 -10.78 2.00
N ALA A 103 0.98 -9.68 2.74
CA ALA A 103 0.29 -9.60 4.03
C ALA A 103 -1.22 -9.47 3.83
N ILE A 104 -1.66 -8.71 2.82
CA ILE A 104 -3.07 -8.51 2.50
C ILE A 104 -3.29 -8.67 1.00
N ILE A 105 -4.25 -9.50 0.61
CA ILE A 105 -4.71 -9.66 -0.76
C ILE A 105 -6.20 -9.33 -0.81
N VAL A 106 -6.58 -8.42 -1.71
CA VAL A 106 -7.97 -8.08 -2.01
C VAL A 106 -8.27 -8.57 -3.42
N GLU A 107 -9.07 -9.63 -3.52
CA GLU A 107 -9.42 -10.26 -4.80
C GLU A 107 -10.41 -9.42 -5.61
N GLU A 108 -10.59 -9.78 -6.87
CA GLU A 108 -11.29 -8.99 -7.89
C GLU A 108 -12.69 -8.52 -7.51
N THR A 109 -13.48 -9.36 -6.86
CA THR A 109 -14.87 -9.03 -6.45
C THR A 109 -14.96 -8.42 -5.06
N ALA A 110 -13.85 -8.40 -4.32
CA ALA A 110 -13.86 -8.09 -2.91
C ALA A 110 -14.05 -6.60 -2.63
N LYS A 111 -14.70 -6.32 -1.51
CA LYS A 111 -14.95 -4.95 -1.02
C LYS A 111 -14.52 -4.83 0.42
N ILE A 112 -13.70 -3.82 0.70
CA ILE A 112 -13.31 -3.47 2.07
C ILE A 112 -13.72 -2.03 2.31
N THR A 113 -14.70 -1.81 3.17
CA THR A 113 -15.35 -0.49 3.34
C THR A 113 -15.56 -0.11 4.80
N SER A 114 -15.92 1.15 5.03
CA SER A 114 -16.38 1.68 6.31
C SER A 114 -17.70 2.42 6.11
N SER A 115 -18.57 2.39 7.11
CA SER A 115 -19.84 3.11 7.09
C SER A 115 -19.68 4.62 7.28
N ASN A 116 -18.58 5.07 7.88
CA ASN A 116 -18.35 6.47 8.24
C ASN A 116 -17.33 7.18 7.33
N GLY A 117 -17.15 6.68 6.09
CA GLY A 117 -16.21 7.26 5.12
C GLY A 117 -14.73 7.15 5.53
N LYS A 118 -14.42 6.29 6.50
CA LYS A 118 -13.04 5.92 6.84
C LYS A 118 -12.46 4.99 5.76
N ALA A 119 -11.14 4.88 5.74
CA ALA A 119 -10.48 3.95 4.82
C ALA A 119 -10.93 2.51 5.06
N GLY A 120 -10.96 1.71 4.00
CA GLY A 120 -11.26 0.28 4.07
C GLY A 120 -10.25 -0.45 4.94
N ILE A 121 -8.97 -0.14 4.80
CA ILE A 121 -7.88 -0.68 5.61
C ILE A 121 -7.22 0.47 6.38
N ILE A 122 -7.05 0.31 7.69
CA ILE A 122 -6.39 1.29 8.55
C ILE A 122 -5.26 0.59 9.31
N ASN A 123 -4.02 0.97 9.04
CA ASN A 123 -2.85 0.59 9.81
C ASN A 123 -2.55 1.69 10.84
N LYS A 124 -2.98 1.52 12.08
CA LYS A 124 -2.83 2.50 13.18
C LYS A 124 -1.36 2.68 13.57
N ASP A 125 -1.07 3.69 14.39
CA ASP A 125 0.27 4.11 14.81
C ASP A 125 1.21 2.99 15.29
N LYS A 126 0.66 1.96 15.93
CA LYS A 126 1.41 0.79 16.42
C LYS A 126 1.41 -0.40 15.46
N GLY A 127 0.53 -0.34 14.47
CA GLY A 127 0.36 -1.33 13.44
C GLY A 127 1.58 -1.45 12.54
N LYS A 128 1.94 -2.69 12.23
CA LYS A 128 3.00 -3.06 11.30
C LYS A 128 2.42 -3.95 10.21
N ILE A 129 2.72 -3.62 8.96
CA ILE A 129 2.46 -4.51 7.82
C ILE A 129 3.81 -4.84 7.20
N GLU A 130 4.25 -6.10 7.36
CA GLU A 130 5.59 -6.54 6.98
C GLU A 130 5.65 -7.24 5.61
N GLY A 131 4.49 -7.62 5.06
CA GLY A 131 4.35 -8.17 3.71
C GLY A 131 3.63 -7.21 2.76
N ASP A 132 3.50 -7.62 1.50
CA ASP A 132 2.91 -6.79 0.44
C ASP A 132 1.39 -6.63 0.63
N ILE A 133 0.84 -5.52 0.13
CA ILE A 133 -0.60 -5.28 0.05
C ILE A 133 -0.96 -5.26 -1.43
N ILE A 134 -1.77 -6.22 -1.86
CA ILE A 134 -2.13 -6.40 -3.27
C ILE A 134 -3.63 -6.21 -3.43
N SER A 135 -4.02 -5.22 -4.23
CA SER A 135 -5.40 -4.99 -4.65
C SER A 135 -5.59 -5.43 -6.09
N LYS A 136 -6.36 -6.50 -6.29
CA LYS A 136 -6.88 -6.94 -7.58
C LYS A 136 -8.33 -6.48 -7.79
N SER A 137 -8.93 -5.83 -6.79
CA SER A 137 -10.33 -5.49 -6.75
C SER A 137 -10.76 -4.63 -7.95
N SER A 138 -11.98 -4.86 -8.41
CA SER A 138 -12.71 -3.99 -9.35
C SER A 138 -13.40 -2.82 -8.61
N SER A 139 -13.41 -2.82 -7.28
CA SER A 139 -13.93 -1.73 -6.44
C SER A 139 -12.81 -0.83 -5.92
N GLU A 140 -13.15 0.40 -5.54
CA GLU A 140 -12.17 1.26 -4.86
C GLU A 140 -11.76 0.65 -3.52
N ILE A 141 -10.45 0.55 -3.29
CA ILE A 141 -9.86 0.20 -2.01
C ILE A 141 -9.14 1.42 -1.45
N SER A 142 -9.37 1.70 -0.18
CA SER A 142 -8.67 2.77 0.52
C SER A 142 -7.84 2.21 1.68
N LEU A 143 -6.60 2.66 1.77
CA LEU A 143 -5.64 2.30 2.81
C LEU A 143 -5.14 3.57 3.49
N GLU A 144 -5.23 3.61 4.82
CA GLU A 144 -4.66 4.66 5.64
C GLU A 144 -3.53 4.10 6.51
N ASN A 145 -2.32 4.62 6.34
CA ASN A 145 -1.15 4.22 7.10
C ASN A 145 -0.73 5.30 8.12
N GLN A 146 -0.99 5.02 9.38
CA GLN A 146 -0.52 5.77 10.55
C GLN A 146 0.65 5.04 11.25
N GLY A 147 0.80 3.73 11.02
CA GLY A 147 1.89 2.88 11.52
C GLY A 147 3.04 2.70 10.53
N SER A 148 3.62 1.50 10.47
CA SER A 148 4.71 1.17 9.53
C SER A 148 4.26 0.15 8.48
N VAL A 149 4.56 0.42 7.22
CA VAL A 149 4.41 -0.54 6.12
C VAL A 149 5.77 -0.79 5.49
N LYS A 150 6.20 -2.06 5.45
CA LYS A 150 7.47 -2.46 4.84
C LYS A 150 7.30 -3.08 3.47
N GLY A 151 6.21 -3.82 3.28
CA GLY A 151 5.89 -4.44 1.99
C GLY A 151 5.46 -3.43 0.95
N ASN A 152 5.48 -3.87 -0.30
CA ASN A 152 5.00 -3.11 -1.44
C ASN A 152 3.48 -2.94 -1.35
N ILE A 153 2.96 -1.91 -2.00
CA ILE A 153 1.53 -1.67 -2.18
C ILE A 153 1.27 -1.70 -3.69
N SER A 154 0.46 -2.63 -4.16
CA SER A 154 0.23 -2.84 -5.58
C SER A 154 -1.25 -2.81 -5.90
N ASN A 155 -1.63 -2.03 -6.91
CA ASN A 155 -2.94 -2.09 -7.54
C ASN A 155 -2.82 -2.74 -8.92
N THR A 156 -3.35 -3.94 -9.04
CA THR A 156 -3.36 -4.74 -10.27
C THR A 156 -4.77 -4.86 -10.85
N GLY A 157 -5.79 -4.43 -10.11
CA GLY A 157 -7.20 -4.49 -10.52
C GLY A 157 -7.71 -3.26 -11.28
N ASP A 158 -8.99 -3.32 -11.62
CA ASP A 158 -9.69 -2.22 -12.31
C ASP A 158 -10.23 -1.15 -11.36
N GLY A 159 -10.34 -1.49 -10.08
CA GLY A 159 -10.69 -0.55 -9.01
C GLY A 159 -9.54 0.40 -8.69
N SER A 160 -9.89 1.62 -8.27
CA SER A 160 -8.89 2.58 -7.82
C SER A 160 -8.31 2.18 -6.45
N LEU A 161 -7.06 2.52 -6.21
CA LEU A 161 -6.43 2.41 -4.90
C LEU A 161 -6.13 3.79 -4.36
N MET A 162 -6.73 4.13 -3.22
CA MET A 162 -6.42 5.34 -2.47
C MET A 162 -5.51 5.01 -1.30
N PHE A 163 -4.29 5.53 -1.31
CA PHE A 163 -3.32 5.36 -0.24
C PHE A 163 -3.06 6.68 0.48
N LYS A 164 -3.41 6.75 1.76
CA LYS A 164 -3.15 7.88 2.64
C LYS A 164 -2.04 7.51 3.61
N ASN A 165 -0.87 8.09 3.41
CA ASN A 165 0.27 7.88 4.28
C ASN A 165 0.45 9.06 5.23
N SER A 166 0.49 8.76 6.52
CA SER A 166 0.83 9.72 7.59
C SER A 166 1.95 9.20 8.48
N SER A 167 2.77 8.27 7.97
CA SER A 167 3.89 7.65 8.69
C SER A 167 4.91 7.07 7.70
N THR A 168 5.58 5.96 8.04
CA THR A 168 6.67 5.39 7.22
C THR A 168 6.18 4.25 6.33
N LEU A 169 6.43 4.40 5.02
CA LEU A 169 6.38 3.33 4.02
C LEU A 169 7.78 3.15 3.42
N THR A 170 8.31 1.92 3.47
CA THR A 170 9.59 1.58 2.81
C THR A 170 9.43 0.76 1.54
N GLY A 171 8.29 0.08 1.37
CA GLY A 171 8.00 -0.67 0.16
C GLY A 171 7.63 0.24 -1.00
N ASN A 172 7.70 -0.30 -2.21
CA ASN A 172 7.30 0.42 -3.42
C ASN A 172 5.77 0.51 -3.50
N ILE A 173 5.27 1.52 -4.21
CA ILE A 173 3.87 1.62 -4.60
C ILE A 173 3.81 1.42 -6.11
N SER A 174 2.96 0.51 -6.58
CA SER A 174 2.81 0.24 -8.01
C SER A 174 1.34 0.21 -8.45
N ASN A 175 1.10 0.71 -9.66
CA ASN A 175 -0.17 0.56 -10.36
C ASN A 175 0.09 -0.07 -11.72
N SER A 176 -0.30 -1.33 -11.86
CA SER A 176 -0.30 -2.07 -13.12
C SER A 176 -1.72 -2.42 -13.57
N GLY A 177 -2.73 -2.09 -12.77
CA GLY A 177 -4.15 -2.20 -13.10
C GLY A 177 -4.67 -1.02 -13.93
N SER A 178 -5.95 -1.10 -14.33
CA SER A 178 -6.61 -0.03 -15.09
C SER A 178 -7.21 1.06 -14.20
N GLY A 179 -7.44 0.75 -12.92
CA GLY A 179 -7.89 1.71 -11.91
C GLY A 179 -6.83 2.76 -11.56
N SER A 180 -7.26 3.90 -11.03
CA SER A 180 -6.33 4.98 -10.67
C SER A 180 -5.65 4.73 -9.33
N LEU A 181 -4.39 5.15 -9.23
CA LEU A 181 -3.65 5.17 -7.98
C LEU A 181 -3.62 6.60 -7.44
N MET A 182 -4.23 6.80 -6.28
CA MET A 182 -4.29 8.07 -5.57
C MET A 182 -3.44 7.98 -4.32
N ILE A 183 -2.46 8.86 -4.17
CA ILE A 183 -1.55 8.87 -3.02
C ILE A 183 -1.62 10.24 -2.35
N GLU A 184 -1.91 10.24 -1.07
CA GLU A 184 -1.74 11.40 -0.20
C GLU A 184 -0.61 11.09 0.78
N ASN A 185 0.52 11.77 0.67
CA ASN A 185 1.62 11.67 1.65
C ASN A 185 1.60 12.91 2.53
N LYS A 186 0.93 12.80 3.67
CA LYS A 186 0.58 13.95 4.52
C LYS A 186 1.29 13.88 5.85
N ASN A 187 1.92 14.98 6.24
CA ASN A 187 2.40 15.15 7.61
C ASN A 187 1.24 15.08 8.61
N ASN A 188 1.46 14.42 9.74
CA ASN A 188 0.51 14.42 10.84
C ASN A 188 0.94 15.45 11.88
N ASN A 189 0.06 16.40 12.21
CA ASN A 189 0.14 17.27 13.38
C ASN A 189 1.51 17.98 13.58
N GLY A 190 2.07 18.57 12.52
CA GLY A 190 3.26 19.43 12.61
C GLY A 190 4.61 18.72 12.70
N SER A 191 4.67 17.39 12.53
CA SER A 191 5.92 16.63 12.46
C SER A 191 6.17 16.09 11.05
N ASN A 192 7.34 16.36 10.47
CA ASN A 192 7.79 15.88 9.14
C ASN A 192 8.13 14.38 9.13
N THR A 193 7.33 13.52 9.77
CA THR A 193 7.66 12.08 9.92
C THR A 193 7.14 11.22 8.80
N SER A 194 6.22 11.72 7.97
CA SER A 194 5.64 10.92 6.89
C SER A 194 6.63 10.78 5.75
N THR A 195 7.02 9.54 5.48
CA THR A 195 8.05 9.22 4.48
C THR A 195 7.60 8.07 3.61
N ILE A 196 7.71 8.26 2.30
CA ILE A 196 7.68 7.19 1.31
C ILE A 196 9.09 7.06 0.74
N SER A 197 9.80 5.99 1.10
CA SER A 197 11.16 5.74 0.58
C SER A 197 11.21 4.76 -0.58
N GLY A 198 10.19 3.91 -0.74
CA GLY A 198 10.02 3.09 -1.93
C GLY A 198 9.59 3.91 -3.14
N SER A 199 9.85 3.38 -4.33
CA SER A 199 9.46 4.05 -5.58
C SER A 199 7.96 3.97 -5.81
N ILE A 200 7.42 4.97 -6.50
CA ILE A 200 6.03 5.06 -6.93
C ILE A 200 6.01 4.86 -8.44
N MET A 201 5.30 3.85 -8.93
CA MET A 201 5.31 3.46 -10.33
C MET A 201 3.89 3.31 -10.88
N ASN A 202 3.62 3.89 -12.03
CA ASN A 202 2.44 3.60 -12.84
C ASN A 202 2.88 3.06 -14.20
N THR A 203 2.48 1.84 -14.51
CA THR A 203 2.93 1.12 -15.70
C THR A 203 1.79 0.81 -16.67
N ASN A 204 0.55 1.14 -16.33
CA ASN A 204 -0.63 0.86 -17.15
C ASN A 204 -1.52 2.11 -17.38
N SER A 205 -2.79 1.93 -17.72
CA SER A 205 -3.69 3.00 -18.16
C SER A 205 -4.30 3.84 -17.03
N GLY A 206 -4.26 3.37 -15.78
CA GLY A 206 -4.76 4.13 -14.64
C GLY A 206 -3.98 5.42 -14.40
N ASN A 207 -4.65 6.46 -13.91
CA ASN A 207 -3.95 7.71 -13.57
C ASN A 207 -3.19 7.55 -12.26
N LEU A 208 -2.03 8.20 -12.16
CA LEU A 208 -1.31 8.39 -10.91
C LEU A 208 -1.54 9.82 -10.42
N MET A 209 -2.25 9.97 -9.31
CA MET A 209 -2.49 11.25 -8.65
C MET A 209 -1.76 11.26 -7.31
N LEU A 210 -0.84 12.21 -7.15
CA LEU A 210 0.01 12.32 -5.98
C LEU A 210 -0.11 13.72 -5.37
N ASP A 211 -0.55 13.77 -4.11
CA ASP A 211 -0.53 14.96 -3.27
C ASP A 211 0.47 14.75 -2.14
N ASN A 212 1.61 15.44 -2.24
CA ASN A 212 2.69 15.35 -1.26
C ASN A 212 2.78 16.63 -0.44
N SER A 213 2.64 16.50 0.88
CA SER A 213 2.97 17.55 1.85
C SER A 213 4.08 17.14 2.82
N ALA A 214 4.78 16.03 2.54
CA ALA A 214 5.81 15.45 3.39
C ALA A 214 7.05 15.03 2.56
N THR A 215 7.73 13.94 2.94
CA THR A 215 8.94 13.47 2.25
C THR A 215 8.68 12.26 1.37
N ILE A 216 9.11 12.32 0.12
CA ILE A 216 9.22 11.19 -0.80
C ILE A 216 10.68 11.10 -1.25
N SER A 217 11.37 10.05 -0.84
CA SER A 217 12.74 9.79 -1.29
C SER A 217 12.83 8.76 -2.40
N GLY A 218 11.79 7.96 -2.59
CA GLY A 218 11.66 7.08 -3.74
C GLY A 218 11.43 7.84 -5.05
N SER A 219 11.77 7.19 -6.17
CA SER A 219 11.51 7.74 -7.50
C SER A 219 10.02 7.71 -7.83
N ILE A 220 9.56 8.65 -8.64
CA ILE A 220 8.19 8.67 -9.17
C ILE A 220 8.26 8.45 -10.67
N THR A 221 7.70 7.35 -11.15
CA THR A 221 7.77 6.95 -12.56
C THR A 221 6.38 6.67 -13.12
N ASN A 222 6.04 7.33 -14.22
CA ASN A 222 4.91 6.99 -15.06
C ASN A 222 5.42 6.50 -16.42
N SER A 223 5.39 5.18 -16.63
CA SER A 223 5.71 4.54 -17.91
C SER A 223 4.47 4.03 -18.64
N GLY A 224 3.30 4.09 -17.99
CA GLY A 224 2.02 3.71 -18.56
C GLY A 224 1.34 4.81 -19.39
N ASN A 225 0.11 4.52 -19.81
CA ASN A 225 -0.67 5.42 -20.65
C ASN A 225 -1.49 6.44 -19.85
N GLY A 226 -1.70 6.20 -18.54
CA GLY A 226 -2.43 7.11 -17.67
C GLY A 226 -1.63 8.37 -17.35
N ASN A 227 -2.32 9.43 -16.94
CA ASN A 227 -1.68 10.71 -16.60
C ASN A 227 -0.99 10.64 -15.23
N LEU A 228 0.10 11.38 -15.09
CA LEU A 228 0.73 11.68 -13.81
C LEU A 228 0.35 13.11 -13.39
N SER A 229 -0.46 13.23 -12.36
CA SER A 229 -0.77 14.50 -11.70
C SER A 229 -0.07 14.57 -10.36
N LEU A 230 0.84 15.51 -10.19
CA LEU A 230 1.66 15.66 -8.99
C LEU A 230 1.50 17.06 -8.41
N THR A 231 1.12 17.13 -7.15
CA THR A 231 1.19 18.34 -6.33
C THR A 231 2.23 18.12 -5.22
N ASN A 232 3.27 18.94 -5.18
CA ASN A 232 4.26 18.97 -4.11
C ASN A 232 4.10 20.28 -3.34
N GLN A 233 3.49 20.21 -2.16
CA GLN A 233 3.13 21.38 -1.37
C GLN A 233 4.34 22.09 -0.75
N GLU A 234 4.11 23.28 -0.20
CA GLU A 234 5.13 24.02 0.54
C GLU A 234 5.77 23.16 1.65
N ASN A 235 7.09 23.27 1.83
CA ASN A 235 7.89 22.49 2.78
C ASN A 235 7.96 20.96 2.53
N ALA A 236 7.27 20.45 1.51
CA ALA A 236 7.37 19.06 1.09
C ALA A 236 8.65 18.81 0.28
N THR A 237 9.16 17.58 0.29
CA THR A 237 10.38 17.20 -0.44
C THR A 237 10.17 15.95 -1.28
N ILE A 238 10.59 16.01 -2.54
CA ILE A 238 10.73 14.85 -3.43
C ILE A 238 12.19 14.76 -3.87
N SER A 239 12.94 13.75 -3.40
CA SER A 239 14.37 13.63 -3.73
C SER A 239 14.69 12.51 -4.73
N GLY A 240 13.80 11.55 -4.95
CA GLY A 240 14.03 10.41 -5.85
C GLY A 240 13.85 10.70 -7.35
N GLY A 241 13.47 11.92 -7.71
CA GLY A 241 13.21 12.34 -9.09
C GLY A 241 11.85 11.92 -9.64
N ILE A 242 11.45 12.55 -10.74
CA ILE A 242 10.17 12.34 -11.42
C ILE A 242 10.44 12.02 -12.90
N THR A 243 9.91 10.91 -13.39
CA THR A 243 10.04 10.47 -14.79
C THR A 243 8.65 10.19 -15.37
N ASN A 244 8.33 10.79 -16.52
CA ASN A 244 7.15 10.47 -17.32
C ASN A 244 7.60 10.02 -18.71
N SER A 245 7.77 8.71 -18.88
CA SER A 245 8.22 8.07 -20.13
C SER A 245 7.10 7.40 -20.90
N GLY A 246 5.92 7.24 -20.29
CA GLY A 246 4.72 6.74 -20.94
C GLY A 246 4.03 7.79 -21.81
N SER A 247 2.92 7.40 -22.45
CA SER A 247 2.16 8.30 -23.34
C SER A 247 1.24 9.28 -22.59
N GLY A 248 1.07 9.10 -21.28
CA GLY A 248 0.24 9.98 -20.45
C GLY A 248 0.88 11.35 -20.24
N THR A 249 0.04 12.33 -19.88
CA THR A 249 0.48 13.70 -19.59
C THR A 249 1.06 13.79 -18.18
N LEU A 250 2.14 14.56 -18.02
CA LEU A 250 2.65 15.01 -16.72
C LEU A 250 2.10 16.40 -16.40
N MET A 251 1.34 16.51 -15.30
CA MET A 251 0.99 17.77 -14.67
C MET A 251 1.71 17.87 -13.33
N LEU A 252 2.55 18.89 -13.18
CA LEU A 252 3.37 19.11 -11.98
C LEU A 252 3.07 20.50 -11.41
N ASN A 253 2.54 20.54 -10.19
CA ASN A 253 2.44 21.75 -9.39
C ASN A 253 3.39 21.65 -8.20
N ASN A 254 4.42 22.49 -8.16
CA ASN A 254 5.45 22.45 -7.13
C ASN A 254 5.53 23.76 -6.37
N SER A 255 5.28 23.70 -5.07
CA SER A 255 5.58 24.74 -4.07
C SER A 255 6.63 24.29 -3.05
N GLY A 256 6.99 23.01 -3.04
CA GLY A 256 8.04 22.44 -2.18
C GLY A 256 9.39 22.29 -2.89
N SER A 257 10.22 21.40 -2.36
CA SER A 257 11.52 21.05 -2.93
C SER A 257 11.44 19.77 -3.78
N ILE A 258 12.07 19.81 -4.96
CA ILE A 258 12.32 18.65 -5.79
C ILE A 258 13.83 18.59 -6.03
N GLY A 259 14.47 17.46 -5.70
CA GLY A 259 15.93 17.32 -5.68
C GLY A 259 16.60 17.56 -7.03
N THR A 260 17.83 18.07 -7.02
CA THR A 260 18.60 18.49 -8.22
C THR A 260 19.13 17.34 -9.09
N ASN A 261 18.96 16.08 -8.68
CA ASN A 261 19.22 14.92 -9.55
C ASN A 261 18.05 14.59 -10.50
N THR A 262 17.05 15.47 -10.55
CA THR A 262 15.89 15.35 -11.45
C THR A 262 16.32 15.69 -12.87
N LEU A 263 16.79 14.69 -13.60
CA LEU A 263 16.61 14.67 -15.05
C LEU A 263 15.09 14.61 -15.28
N ILE A 264 14.42 15.76 -15.42
CA ILE A 264 13.07 15.82 -15.98
C ILE A 264 13.22 15.41 -17.46
N LYS A 265 13.31 14.10 -17.70
CA LYS A 265 13.28 13.53 -19.04
C LYS A 265 11.82 13.53 -19.50
N VAL A 266 11.37 14.65 -20.04
CA VAL A 266 10.21 14.66 -20.92
C VAL A 266 10.67 14.03 -22.23
N ILE A 267 10.43 12.72 -22.41
CA ILE A 267 10.60 12.09 -23.71
C ILE A 267 9.37 12.47 -24.53
N LEU A 268 9.47 13.56 -25.30
CA LEU A 268 8.46 13.87 -26.31
C LEU A 268 8.55 12.80 -27.41
N ILE A 269 7.57 11.90 -27.46
CA ILE A 269 7.32 11.10 -28.67
C ILE A 269 6.79 12.08 -29.72
N TRP A 270 7.63 12.38 -30.71
CA TRP A 270 7.35 13.32 -31.80
C TRP A 270 6.07 12.95 -32.55
N MET A 271 4.96 13.63 -32.26
CA MET A 271 3.84 13.79 -33.19
C MET A 271 3.35 15.24 -33.12
N ASN A 272 3.80 16.02 -34.12
CA ASN A 272 3.39 17.39 -34.45
C ASN A 272 3.62 18.50 -33.40
N LEU A 273 4.72 19.23 -33.64
CA LEU A 273 4.93 20.66 -33.41
C LEU A 273 3.93 21.40 -32.51
N MET A 274 4.25 21.57 -31.23
CA MET A 274 3.83 22.75 -30.47
C MET A 274 4.84 23.07 -29.36
N ILE A 275 5.15 24.36 -29.25
CA ILE A 275 6.23 24.98 -28.47
C ILE A 275 6.12 24.63 -26.97
N LEU A 276 7.23 24.19 -26.36
CA LEU A 276 7.39 24.07 -24.91
C LEU A 276 8.26 25.22 -24.39
N THR A 277 7.68 26.10 -23.56
CA THR A 277 8.43 27.11 -22.79
C THR A 277 8.81 26.49 -21.45
N ILE A 278 10.08 26.14 -21.26
CA ILE A 278 10.63 25.77 -19.96
C ILE A 278 11.13 27.07 -19.31
N LEU A 279 10.42 27.57 -18.29
CA LEU A 279 10.92 28.64 -17.43
C LEU A 279 11.72 28.00 -16.29
N LEU A 280 13.03 27.93 -16.44
CA LEU A 280 13.94 27.69 -15.33
C LEU A 280 14.02 29.00 -14.54
N VAL A 281 13.50 29.00 -13.31
CA VAL A 281 13.76 30.07 -12.34
C VAL A 281 14.91 29.58 -11.47
N GLU A 282 16.04 30.29 -11.52
CA GLU A 282 17.24 30.07 -10.69
C GLU A 282 16.97 30.33 -9.21
#